data_AF-A0A4R1QWP1-F1
#
_entry.id   AF-A0A4R1QWP1-F1
#
_cell.length_a   1.000
_cell.length_b   1.000
_cell.length_c   1.000
_cell.angle_alpha   90.00
_cell.angle_beta   90.00
_cell.angle_gamma   90.00
#
_symmetry.space_group_name_H-M   'P 1'
#
loop_
_entity.id
_entity.type
_entity.pdbx_description
1 polymer ?
#
loop_
_entity_poly.entity_id
_entity_poly.type
_entity_poly.pdbx_seq_one_letter_code
_entity_poly.pdbx_strand_id
1 'polypeptide(L)'
;MKKHINNREDADMCKAVIGQVKKDGVRYITATHDTKNPRSGGVMEQLGMHYKYSYKEQWQPKDILVTFRMYQLNFDGQEDWVYKEYWDRYSVHFIETDV
;
A
#
# COMPACT_ATOMS: atom_id res chain seq x y z
N MET A 1 -18.06 -8.49 -22.28
CA MET A 1 -16.70 -8.01 -22.58
C MET A 1 -15.93 -7.89 -21.26
N LYS A 2 -15.19 -8.93 -20.85
CA LYS A 2 -14.30 -8.84 -19.68
C LYS A 2 -13.02 -8.14 -20.14
N LYS A 3 -12.86 -6.86 -19.79
CA LYS A 3 -11.56 -6.19 -19.95
C LYS A 3 -10.59 -6.88 -19.00
N HIS A 4 -9.61 -7.60 -19.54
CA HIS A 4 -8.47 -8.06 -18.76
C HIS A 4 -7.55 -6.86 -18.55
N ILE A 5 -7.81 -6.11 -17.48
CA ILE A 5 -6.87 -5.10 -16.99
C ILE A 5 -5.75 -5.87 -16.30
N ASN A 6 -4.52 -5.68 -16.77
CA ASN A 6 -3.33 -6.30 -16.19
C ASN A 6 -2.59 -5.28 -15.32
N ASN A 7 -1.90 -5.75 -14.28
CA ASN A 7 -1.25 -4.92 -13.25
C ASN A 7 -0.33 -3.80 -13.81
N ARG A 8 0.20 -3.98 -15.02
CA ARG A 8 1.06 -2.99 -15.69
C ARG A 8 0.31 -1.72 -16.09
N GLU A 9 -0.92 -1.84 -16.60
CA GLU A 9 -1.75 -0.69 -16.97
C GLU A 9 -2.15 0.11 -15.73
N ASP A 10 -2.49 -0.58 -14.64
CA ASP A 10 -2.81 0.04 -13.35
C ASP A 10 -1.60 0.79 -12.78
N ALA A 11 -0.41 0.18 -12.81
CA ALA A 11 0.82 0.84 -12.40
C ALA A 11 1.13 2.08 -13.25
N ASP A 12 0.94 2.02 -14.56
CA ASP A 12 1.21 3.16 -15.44
C ASP A 12 0.26 4.35 -15.18
N MET A 13 -1.02 4.08 -14.89
CA MET A 13 -1.96 5.12 -14.45
C MET A 13 -1.57 5.73 -13.10
N CYS A 14 -1.18 4.89 -12.14
CA CYS A 14 -0.74 5.35 -10.81
C CYS A 14 0.53 6.21 -10.88
N LYS A 15 1.49 5.90 -11.77
CA LYS A 15 2.72 6.71 -11.94
C LYS A 15 2.42 8.17 -12.29
N ALA A 16 1.40 8.43 -13.11
CA ALA A 16 1.01 9.80 -13.45
C ALA A 16 0.53 10.57 -12.21
N VAL A 17 -0.29 9.93 -11.38
CA VAL A 17 -0.77 10.51 -10.11
C VAL A 17 0.39 10.75 -9.14
N ILE A 18 1.29 9.77 -8.98
CA ILE A 18 2.49 9.92 -8.14
C ILE A 18 3.35 11.10 -8.60
N GLY A 19 3.55 11.25 -9.92
CA GLY A 19 4.29 12.35 -10.49
C GLY A 19 3.68 13.72 -10.18
N GLN A 20 2.34 13.83 -10.18
CA GLN A 20 1.66 15.07 -9.80
C GLN A 20 1.76 15.34 -8.29
N VAL A 21 1.47 14.33 -7.46
CA VAL A 21 1.55 14.41 -6.00
C VAL A 21 2.95 14.85 -5.54
N LYS A 22 4.00 14.35 -6.18
CA LYS A 22 5.38 14.78 -5.92
C LYS A 22 5.61 16.25 -6.29
N LYS A 23 5.06 16.73 -7.41
CA LYS A 23 5.16 18.15 -7.81
C LYS A 23 4.40 19.07 -6.86
N ASP A 24 3.31 18.59 -6.28
CA ASP A 24 2.48 19.33 -5.32
C ASP A 24 3.15 19.43 -3.93
N GLY A 25 4.35 18.86 -3.75
CA GLY A 25 5.13 18.97 -2.52
C GLY A 25 4.69 18.01 -1.41
N VAL A 26 3.90 16.99 -1.75
CA VAL A 26 3.58 15.91 -0.81
C VAL A 26 4.85 15.15 -0.47
N ARG A 27 5.04 14.84 0.82
CA ARG A 27 6.27 14.23 1.35
C ARG A 27 6.33 12.72 1.16
N TYR A 28 5.19 12.06 1.23
CA TYR A 28 5.09 10.60 1.10
C TYR A 28 3.66 10.22 0.69
N ILE A 29 3.50 9.00 0.20
CA ILE A 29 2.20 8.34 0.02
C ILE A 29 2.21 6.97 0.67
N THR A 30 1.04 6.52 1.08
CA THR A 30 0.81 5.18 1.63
C THR A 30 -0.27 4.47 0.83
N ALA A 31 -0.18 3.15 0.75
CA ALA A 31 -1.22 2.30 0.20
C ALA A 31 -1.30 1.01 1.01
N THR A 32 -2.48 0.40 1.06
CA THR A 32 -2.69 -0.86 1.78
C THR A 32 -3.34 -1.87 0.86
N HIS A 33 -2.95 -3.15 0.95
CA HIS A 33 -3.62 -4.23 0.24
C HIS A 33 -3.91 -5.42 1.14
N ASP A 34 -5.01 -6.13 0.85
CA ASP A 34 -5.28 -7.44 1.44
C ASP A 34 -4.22 -8.43 0.96
N THR A 35 -3.59 -9.14 1.89
CA THR A 35 -2.64 -10.25 1.61
C THR A 35 -3.22 -11.32 0.68
N LYS A 36 -4.54 -11.53 0.68
CA LYS A 36 -5.23 -12.46 -0.25
C LYS A 36 -5.37 -11.91 -1.68
N ASN A 37 -5.05 -10.63 -1.91
CA ASN A 37 -5.00 -10.02 -3.23
C ASN A 37 -3.56 -9.58 -3.58
N PRO A 38 -2.68 -10.53 -3.96
CA PRO A 38 -1.28 -10.23 -4.25
C PRO A 38 -1.09 -9.33 -5.47
N ARG A 39 -2.10 -9.21 -6.35
CA ARG A 39 -1.99 -8.36 -7.54
C ARG A 39 -1.82 -6.89 -7.17
N SER A 40 -2.56 -6.42 -6.17
CA SER A 40 -2.44 -5.05 -5.68
C SER A 40 -1.08 -4.79 -5.03
N GLY A 41 -0.53 -5.77 -4.29
CA GLY A 41 0.83 -5.69 -3.76
C GLY A 41 1.87 -5.55 -4.88
N GLY A 42 1.76 -6.37 -5.93
CA GLY A 42 2.65 -6.27 -7.09
C GLY A 42 2.57 -4.94 -7.84
N VAL A 43 1.42 -4.25 -7.85
CA VAL A 43 1.32 -2.88 -8.38
C VAL A 43 2.11 -1.91 -7.48
N MET A 44 1.98 -2.00 -6.16
CA MET A 44 2.70 -1.13 -5.21
C MET A 44 4.22 -1.30 -5.35
N GLU A 45 4.71 -2.53 -5.48
CA GLU A 45 6.12 -2.82 -5.72
C GLU A 45 6.61 -2.23 -7.05
N GLN A 46 5.83 -2.37 -8.14
CA GLN A 46 6.15 -1.76 -9.44
C GLN A 46 6.20 -0.23 -9.40
N LEU A 47 5.47 0.39 -8.47
CA LEU A 47 5.48 1.83 -8.22
C LEU A 47 6.66 2.26 -7.33
N GLY A 48 7.50 1.33 -6.88
CA GLY A 48 8.63 1.59 -5.99
C GLY A 48 8.23 1.80 -4.53
N MET A 49 7.00 1.42 -4.15
CA MET A 49 6.59 1.47 -2.74
C MET A 49 7.22 0.31 -1.98
N HIS A 50 7.53 0.54 -0.70
CA HIS A 50 8.14 -0.46 0.17
C HIS A 50 7.19 -0.88 1.27
N TYR A 51 7.15 -2.19 1.54
CA TYR A 51 6.47 -2.75 2.70
C TYR A 51 7.02 -2.10 3.99
N LYS A 52 6.11 -1.79 4.93
CA LYS A 52 6.47 -1.23 6.24
C LYS A 52 5.95 -2.06 7.39
N TYR A 53 4.68 -2.45 7.39
CA TYR A 53 4.10 -3.32 8.41
C TYR A 53 2.76 -3.91 7.96
N SER A 54 2.26 -4.86 8.73
CA SER A 54 0.96 -5.51 8.54
C SER A 54 0.06 -5.28 9.74
N TYR A 55 -1.24 -5.30 9.50
CA TYR A 55 -2.25 -5.18 10.55
C TYR A 55 -3.49 -6.01 10.20
N LYS A 56 -4.27 -6.38 11.22
CA LYS A 56 -5.55 -7.07 11.02
C LYS A 56 -6.71 -6.12 11.28
N GLU A 57 -7.63 -6.09 10.32
CA GLU A 57 -8.85 -5.31 10.41
C GLU A 57 -10.07 -6.21 10.21
N GLN A 58 -11.09 -6.02 11.04
CA GLN A 58 -12.39 -6.67 10.87
C GLN A 58 -13.19 -5.91 9.80
N TRP A 59 -13.26 -6.48 8.60
CA TRP A 59 -13.86 -5.81 7.44
C TRP A 59 -15.38 -6.01 7.43
N GLN A 60 -16.13 -4.91 7.55
CA GLN A 60 -17.60 -4.89 7.46
C GLN A 60 -18.05 -4.49 6.05
N PRO A 61 -19.16 -5.05 5.54
CA PRO A 61 -20.20 -5.83 6.24
C PRO A 61 -19.98 -7.35 6.25
N LYS A 62 -18.86 -7.84 5.72
CA LYS A 62 -18.63 -9.29 5.55
C LYS A 62 -18.21 -10.01 6.84
N ASP A 63 -17.93 -9.24 7.90
CA ASP A 63 -17.45 -9.73 9.19
C ASP A 63 -16.29 -10.73 9.06
N ILE A 64 -15.31 -10.37 8.22
CA ILE A 64 -14.09 -11.17 8.03
C ILE A 64 -12.89 -10.43 8.58
N LEU A 65 -12.02 -11.17 9.27
CA LEU A 65 -10.72 -10.66 9.67
C LEU A 65 -9.76 -10.72 8.49
N VAL A 66 -9.30 -9.55 8.04
CA VAL A 66 -8.40 -9.40 6.88
C VAL A 66 -7.04 -8.91 7.36
N THR A 67 -5.97 -9.55 6.87
CA THR A 67 -4.62 -9.04 7.06
C THR A 67 -4.28 -8.11 5.91
N PHE A 68 -4.06 -6.84 6.22
CA PHE A 68 -3.57 -5.83 5.29
C PHE A 68 -2.07 -5.64 5.45
N ARG A 69 -1.37 -5.39 4.34
CA ARG A 69 0.01 -4.88 4.32
C ARG A 69 -0.01 -3.41 3.96
N MET A 70 0.73 -2.59 4.71
CA MET A 70 0.95 -1.18 4.45
C MET A 70 2.27 -0.99 3.70
N TYR A 71 2.18 -0.32 2.56
CA TYR A 71 3.31 0.09 1.72
C TYR A 71 3.40 1.61 1.71
N GLN A 72 4.63 2.12 1.67
CA GLN A 72 4.91 3.55 1.68
C GLN A 72 5.98 3.90 0.65
N LEU A 73 5.85 5.07 0.05
CA LEU A 73 6.88 5.69 -0.79
C LEU A 73 7.13 7.11 -0.28
N ASN A 74 8.38 7.40 0.06
CA ASN A 74 8.83 8.71 0.52
C ASN A 74 9.43 9.49 -0.65
N PHE A 75 9.17 10.80 -0.70
CA PHE A 75 9.67 11.71 -1.74
C PHE A 75 10.70 12.72 -1.22
N ASP A 76 10.77 12.89 0.09
CA ASP A 76 11.62 13.87 0.79
C ASP A 76 12.98 13.31 1.23
N GLY A 77 13.27 12.04 0.92
CA GLY A 77 14.51 11.35 1.26
C GLY A 77 14.59 10.87 2.71
N GLN A 78 13.54 11.04 3.52
CA GLN A 78 13.49 10.50 4.88
C GLN A 78 12.99 9.05 4.87
N GLU A 79 13.80 8.11 4.37
CA GLU A 79 13.39 6.71 4.19
C GLU A 79 13.02 5.98 5.50
N ASP A 80 13.57 6.44 6.64
CA ASP A 80 13.33 5.86 7.97
C ASP A 80 11.98 6.26 8.58
N TRP A 81 11.38 7.36 8.13
CA TRP A 81 10.10 7.80 8.66
C TRP A 81 8.97 6.91 8.11
N VAL A 82 8.12 6.41 9.01
CA VAL A 82 6.99 5.52 8.70
C VAL A 82 5.71 6.11 9.25
N TYR A 83 4.69 6.21 8.42
CA TYR A 83 3.33 6.56 8.82
C TYR A 83 2.72 5.43 9.64
N LYS A 84 2.18 5.71 10.83
CA LYS A 84 1.76 4.68 11.80
C LYS A 84 0.28 4.66 12.13
N GLU A 85 -0.59 5.40 11.43
CA GLU A 85 -2.01 5.49 11.80
C GLU A 85 -2.69 4.11 11.94
N TYR A 86 -2.47 3.21 10.98
CA TYR A 86 -3.03 1.86 11.07
C TYR A 86 -2.33 0.97 12.10
N TRP A 87 -1.02 1.18 12.31
CA TRP A 87 -0.29 0.49 13.37
C TRP A 87 -0.89 0.85 14.73
N ASP A 88 -1.09 2.13 15.01
CA ASP A 88 -1.60 2.60 16.29
C ASP A 88 -3.11 2.30 16.47
N ARG A 89 -3.86 2.19 15.37
CA ARG A 89 -5.31 1.94 15.39
C ARG A 89 -5.68 0.50 15.70
N TYR A 90 -5.00 -0.48 15.10
CA TYR A 90 -5.44 -1.88 15.16
C TYR A 90 -4.60 -2.66 16.18
N SER A 91 -5.26 -3.30 17.14
CA SER A 91 -4.59 -4.02 18.23
C SER A 91 -3.66 -5.16 17.78
N VAL A 92 -3.88 -5.71 16.59
CA VAL A 92 -3.01 -6.72 15.99
C VAL A 92 -2.28 -6.10 14.81
N HIS A 93 -1.02 -5.73 15.05
CA HIS A 93 -0.09 -5.19 14.07
C HIS A 93 1.27 -5.89 14.23
N PHE A 94 2.02 -6.08 13.14
CA PHE A 94 3.30 -6.78 13.16
C PHE A 94 4.14 -6.50 11.91
N ILE A 95 5.44 -6.79 11.99
CA ILE A 95 6.36 -6.79 10.85
C ILE A 95 6.49 -8.23 10.35
N GLU A 96 6.24 -8.46 9.06
CA GLU A 96 6.46 -9.73 8.40
C GLU A 96 7.94 -9.87 8.01
N THR A 97 8.49 -11.09 8.10
CA THR A 97 9.89 -11.38 7.78
C THR A 97 10.13 -11.74 6.32
N ASP A 98 9.07 -12.10 5.59
CA ASP A 98 9.14 -12.80 4.30
C ASP A 98 8.30 -12.08 3.21
N VAL A 99 8.45 -10.74 3.10
CA VAL A 99 7.72 -9.89 2.14
C VAL A 99 8.60 -9.48 0.97
#